data_AF-A0AAU9WGF8-F1
#
_entry.id   AF-A0AAU9WGF8-F1
#
_cell.length_a   1.000
_cell.length_b   1.000
_cell.length_c   1.000
_cell.angle_alpha   90.00
_cell.angle_beta   90.00
_cell.angle_gamma   90.00
#
_symmetry.space_group_name_H-M   'P 1'
#
loop_
_entity.id
_entity.type
_entity.pdbx_description
1 polymer ?
#
loop_
_entity_poly.entity_id
_entity_poly.type
_entity_poly.pdbx_seq_one_letter_code
_entity_poly.pdbx_strand_id
1 'polypeptide(L)'
;MSNTTTSETTKLHKELETEKANEELESIMVVYNGKQHTVKFPVNANAKVISQSIKKVTGVKGSFYVHFGEKTNNYLHSSSVTSGNLAKLAGQPLELRGGNAFNKGGDSIWYYNSQALKPEVTKKCREMEIVPFDNPP
;
A
#
# COMPACT_ATOMS: atom_id res chain seq x y z
N MET A 1 55.95 -1.50 2.67
CA MET A 1 55.31 -2.75 2.20
C MET A 1 53.81 -2.55 2.26
N SER A 2 53.12 -3.11 1.28
CA SER A 2 51.84 -2.70 0.72
C SER A 2 50.63 -2.82 1.66
N ASN A 3 49.79 -1.78 1.65
CA ASN A 3 48.40 -1.81 2.10
C ASN A 3 47.55 -2.53 1.05
N THR A 4 46.94 -3.66 1.40
CA THR A 4 45.98 -4.36 0.54
C THR A 4 44.84 -4.92 1.38
N THR A 5 43.83 -4.09 1.64
CA THR A 5 42.53 -4.53 2.21
C THR A 5 41.40 -3.65 1.69
N THR A 6 41.40 -3.37 0.39
CA THR A 6 40.38 -2.50 -0.25
C THR A 6 39.96 -3.01 -1.63
N SER A 7 40.07 -4.32 -1.88
CA SER A 7 39.84 -4.91 -3.21
C SER A 7 38.72 -5.97 -3.24
N GLU A 8 38.35 -6.57 -2.10
CA GLU A 8 37.32 -7.62 -2.07
C GLU A 8 35.89 -7.05 -2.01
N THR A 9 35.67 -5.96 -1.27
CA THR A 9 34.35 -5.32 -1.13
C THR A 9 33.83 -4.75 -2.45
N THR A 10 34.73 -4.27 -3.31
CA THR A 10 34.41 -3.64 -4.59
C THR A 10 34.07 -4.67 -5.68
N LYS A 11 34.61 -5.89 -5.60
CA LYS A 11 34.28 -6.99 -6.52
C LYS A 11 32.92 -7.61 -6.20
N LEU A 12 32.62 -7.84 -4.92
CA LEU A 12 31.31 -8.32 -4.49
C LEU A 12 30.17 -7.36 -4.87
N HIS A 13 30.41 -6.04 -4.80
CA HIS A 13 29.42 -5.05 -5.25
C HIS A 13 29.18 -5.07 -6.76
N LYS A 14 30.22 -5.32 -7.58
CA LYS A 14 30.06 -5.41 -9.04
C LYS A 14 29.37 -6.70 -9.48
N GLU A 15 29.66 -7.82 -8.83
CA GLU A 15 29.01 -9.10 -9.14
C GLU A 15 27.52 -9.10 -8.75
N LEU A 16 27.15 -8.48 -7.61
CA LEU A 16 25.75 -8.25 -7.22
C LEU A 16 24.99 -7.25 -8.12
N GLU A 17 25.70 -6.36 -8.81
CA GLU A 17 25.11 -5.45 -9.79
C GLU A 17 24.86 -6.13 -11.15
N THR A 18 25.67 -7.11 -11.53
CA THR A 18 25.48 -7.88 -12.78
C THR A 18 24.44 -8.99 -12.70
N GLU A 19 24.11 -9.51 -11.51
CA GLU A 19 23.01 -10.50 -11.35
C GLU A 19 21.61 -9.86 -11.30
N LYS A 20 21.49 -8.53 -11.14
CA LYS A 20 20.21 -7.81 -11.16
C LYS A 20 19.56 -7.70 -12.54
N ALA A 21 20.20 -8.21 -13.59
CA ALA A 21 19.76 -8.02 -14.97
C ALA A 21 18.67 -9.00 -15.43
N ASN A 22 18.26 -9.97 -14.61
CA ASN A 22 17.23 -10.95 -14.99
C ASN A 22 16.23 -11.27 -13.87
N GLU A 23 15.95 -10.30 -12.99
CA GLU A 23 14.77 -10.41 -12.13
C GLU A 23 13.52 -10.23 -13.00
N GLU A 24 12.69 -11.26 -13.10
CA GLU A 24 11.36 -11.13 -13.70
C GLU A 24 10.61 -10.00 -13.00
N LEU A 25 10.06 -9.07 -13.78
CA LEU A 25 9.32 -7.92 -13.28
C LEU A 25 7.83 -8.10 -13.50
N GLU A 26 7.06 -7.87 -12.45
CA GLU A 26 5.62 -7.64 -12.54
C GLU A 26 5.34 -6.19 -12.87
N SER A 27 4.18 -5.93 -13.48
CA SER A 27 3.72 -4.57 -13.73
C SER A 27 2.24 -4.39 -13.42
N ILE A 28 1.91 -3.21 -12.88
CA ILE A 28 0.53 -2.78 -12.67
C ILE A 28 0.32 -1.42 -13.30
N MET A 29 -0.91 -1.17 -13.76
CA MET A 29 -1.36 0.15 -14.17
C MET A 29 -2.15 0.78 -13.03
N VAL A 30 -1.79 2.00 -12.67
CA VAL A 30 -2.47 2.79 -11.64
C VAL A 30 -2.77 4.19 -12.16
N VAL A 31 -3.89 4.77 -11.74
CA VAL A 31 -4.23 6.16 -12.03
C VAL A 31 -3.91 7.02 -10.80
N TYR A 32 -3.22 8.13 -10.98
CA TYR A 32 -2.96 9.12 -9.93
C TYR A 32 -3.09 10.53 -10.50
N ASN A 33 -3.86 11.40 -9.83
CA ASN A 33 -4.16 12.77 -10.31
C ASN A 33 -4.63 12.80 -11.78
N GLY A 34 -5.49 11.84 -12.17
CA GLY A 34 -6.02 11.71 -13.53
C GLY A 34 -5.03 11.23 -14.59
N LYS A 35 -3.79 10.89 -14.20
CA LYS A 35 -2.77 10.36 -15.10
C LYS A 35 -2.56 8.87 -14.86
N GLN A 36 -2.42 8.12 -15.94
CA GLN A 36 -2.11 6.70 -15.87
C GLN A 36 -0.60 6.48 -15.77
N HIS A 37 -0.20 5.58 -14.89
CA HIS A 37 1.18 5.23 -14.60
C HIS A 37 1.35 3.72 -14.66
N THR A 38 2.39 3.25 -15.33
CA THR A 38 2.81 1.85 -15.30
C THR A 38 3.92 1.68 -14.26
N VAL A 39 3.66 0.92 -13.21
CA VAL A 39 4.62 0.65 -12.15
C VAL A 39 5.16 -0.76 -12.34
N LYS A 40 6.49 -0.88 -12.38
CA LYS A 40 7.19 -2.17 -12.46
C LYS A 40 7.90 -2.47 -11.15
N PHE A 41 7.89 -3.72 -10.73
CA PHE A 41 8.56 -4.19 -9.51
C PHE A 41 8.93 -5.67 -9.64
N PRO A 42 9.89 -6.17 -8.83
CA PRO A 42 10.27 -7.59 -8.87
C PRO A 42 9.10 -8.52 -8.56
N VAL A 43 9.04 -9.68 -9.21
CA VAL A 43 8.12 -10.77 -8.84
C VAL A 43 8.24 -11.08 -7.35
N ASN A 44 7.12 -11.35 -6.69
CA ASN A 44 7.04 -11.61 -5.24
C ASN A 44 7.56 -10.45 -4.34
N ALA A 45 7.64 -9.22 -4.86
CA ALA A 45 8.00 -8.07 -4.06
C ALA A 45 7.05 -7.88 -2.85
N ASN A 46 7.64 -7.45 -1.73
CA ASN A 46 6.92 -7.11 -0.53
C ASN A 46 6.32 -5.70 -0.60
N ALA A 47 5.45 -5.36 0.36
CA ALA A 47 4.74 -4.09 0.37
C ALA A 47 5.65 -2.85 0.38
N LYS A 48 6.83 -2.95 0.99
CA LYS A 48 7.80 -1.84 1.04
C LYS A 48 8.37 -1.56 -0.35
N VAL A 49 8.81 -2.59 -1.07
CA VAL A 49 9.42 -2.47 -2.41
C VAL A 49 8.38 -1.96 -3.42
N ILE A 50 7.17 -2.52 -3.39
CA ILE A 50 6.10 -2.10 -4.31
C ILE A 50 5.69 -0.67 -4.00
N SER A 51 5.52 -0.30 -2.72
CA SER A 51 5.19 1.06 -2.33
C SER A 51 6.26 2.07 -2.76
N GLN A 52 7.54 1.73 -2.63
CA GLN A 52 8.63 2.58 -3.11
C GLN A 52 8.59 2.76 -4.64
N SER A 53 8.31 1.68 -5.37
CA SER A 53 8.17 1.71 -6.83
C SER A 53 7.00 2.61 -7.26
N ILE A 54 5.84 2.47 -6.61
CA ILE A 54 4.68 3.33 -6.83
C ILE A 54 5.02 4.80 -6.56
N LYS A 55 5.64 5.10 -5.41
CA LYS A 55 6.03 6.48 -5.04
C LYS A 55 7.00 7.09 -6.04
N LYS A 56 7.98 6.31 -6.51
CA LYS A 56 8.96 6.76 -7.50
C LYS A 56 8.32 7.13 -8.83
N VAL A 57 7.33 6.35 -9.29
CA VAL A 57 6.70 6.56 -10.60
C VAL A 57 5.61 7.64 -10.57
N THR A 58 4.82 7.68 -9.49
CA THR A 58 3.63 8.53 -9.40
C THR A 58 3.88 9.86 -8.67
N GLY A 59 4.94 9.93 -7.86
CA GLY A 59 5.24 11.09 -7.01
C GLY A 59 4.37 11.20 -5.75
N VAL A 60 3.52 10.21 -5.46
CA VAL A 60 2.73 10.17 -4.22
C VAL A 60 3.66 10.19 -2.99
N LYS A 61 3.31 10.98 -1.98
CA LYS A 61 4.10 11.16 -0.75
C LYS A 61 3.40 10.50 0.44
N GLY A 62 4.14 10.11 1.48
CA GLY A 62 3.52 9.53 2.68
C GLY A 62 2.82 8.18 2.42
N SER A 63 1.77 7.89 3.19
CA SER A 63 0.94 6.69 2.98
C SER A 63 -0.22 6.97 2.04
N PHE A 64 -0.58 5.97 1.25
CA PHE A 64 -1.60 6.03 0.22
C PHE A 64 -2.48 4.79 0.28
N TYR A 65 -3.57 4.80 -0.49
CA TYR A 65 -4.43 3.65 -0.68
C TYR A 65 -4.69 3.42 -2.17
N VAL A 66 -4.76 2.15 -2.54
CA VAL A 66 -5.14 1.69 -3.88
C VAL A 66 -6.63 1.39 -3.85
N HIS A 67 -7.43 2.25 -4.45
CA HIS A 67 -8.87 2.03 -4.64
C HIS A 67 -9.09 1.16 -5.88
N PHE A 68 -10.07 0.25 -5.82
CA PHE A 68 -10.35 -0.69 -6.91
C PHE A 68 -11.85 -0.98 -7.06
N GLY A 69 -12.30 -1.10 -8.31
CA GLY A 69 -13.71 -1.28 -8.63
C GLY A 69 -14.58 -0.06 -8.31
N GLU A 70 -15.89 -0.26 -8.31
CA GLU A 70 -16.89 0.83 -8.23
C GLU A 70 -17.31 1.16 -6.79
N LYS A 71 -17.14 0.22 -5.85
CA LYS A 71 -17.55 0.44 -4.45
C LYS A 71 -16.56 1.36 -3.75
N THR A 72 -17.07 2.41 -3.11
CA THR A 72 -16.29 3.46 -2.44
C THR A 72 -15.42 2.96 -1.28
N ASN A 73 -15.74 1.80 -0.71
CA ASN A 73 -15.04 1.19 0.41
C ASN A 73 -14.00 0.13 0.00
N ASN A 74 -13.82 -0.12 -1.30
CA ASN A 74 -12.82 -1.06 -1.78
C ASN A 74 -11.45 -0.38 -1.88
N TYR A 75 -10.58 -0.65 -0.91
CA TYR A 75 -9.21 -0.14 -0.95
C TYR A 75 -8.20 -1.06 -0.27
N LEU A 76 -6.96 -1.02 -0.78
CA LEU A 76 -5.78 -1.56 -0.10
C LEU A 76 -4.95 -0.41 0.44
N HIS A 77 -4.66 -0.43 1.73
CA HIS A 77 -3.68 0.49 2.30
C HIS A 77 -2.27 0.16 1.81
N SER A 78 -1.38 1.16 1.71
CA SER A 78 0.01 1.00 1.24
C SER A 78 0.79 -0.13 1.95
N SER A 79 0.52 -0.41 3.23
CA SER A 79 1.13 -1.53 3.96
C SER A 79 0.64 -2.91 3.48
N SER A 80 -0.50 -3.00 2.82
CA SER A 80 -1.12 -4.22 2.31
C SER A 80 -0.91 -4.43 0.81
N VAL A 81 -0.16 -3.54 0.14
CA VAL A 81 0.12 -3.61 -1.31
C VAL A 81 1.23 -4.64 -1.58
N THR A 82 0.91 -5.92 -1.46
CA THR A 82 1.82 -7.04 -1.78
C THR A 82 1.51 -7.60 -3.17
N SER A 83 2.48 -8.30 -3.78
CA SER A 83 2.29 -8.97 -5.08
C SER A 83 1.05 -9.88 -5.08
N GLY A 84 0.88 -10.70 -4.04
CA GLY A 84 -0.27 -11.59 -3.92
C GLY A 84 -1.63 -10.88 -3.76
N ASN A 85 -1.67 -9.69 -3.15
CA ASN A 85 -2.91 -8.90 -3.08
C ASN A 85 -3.19 -8.18 -4.40
N LEU A 86 -2.16 -7.66 -5.07
CA LEU A 86 -2.29 -7.02 -6.38
C LEU A 86 -2.69 -8.02 -7.47
N ALA A 87 -2.20 -9.26 -7.41
CA ALA A 87 -2.58 -10.32 -8.33
C ALA A 87 -4.09 -10.61 -8.28
N LYS A 88 -4.71 -10.54 -7.09
CA LYS A 88 -6.18 -10.69 -6.93
C LYS A 88 -6.97 -9.53 -7.54
N LEU A 89 -6.33 -8.37 -7.72
CA LEU A 89 -6.91 -7.18 -8.33
C LEU A 89 -6.55 -7.03 -9.81
N ALA A 90 -5.87 -8.03 -10.39
CA ALA A 90 -5.50 -8.00 -11.80
C ALA A 90 -6.74 -7.81 -12.70
N GLY A 91 -6.63 -6.91 -13.67
CA GLY A 91 -7.72 -6.55 -14.57
C GLY A 91 -8.71 -5.51 -14.02
N GLN A 92 -8.62 -5.12 -12.75
CA GLN A 92 -9.42 -4.02 -12.21
C GLN A 92 -8.74 -2.66 -12.44
N PRO A 93 -9.52 -1.58 -12.62
CA PRO A 93 -8.97 -0.24 -12.62
C PRO A 93 -8.48 0.10 -11.20
N LEU A 94 -7.20 0.42 -11.08
CA LEU A 94 -6.56 0.80 -9.83
C LEU A 94 -6.34 2.31 -9.79
N GLU A 95 -6.83 2.95 -8.74
CA GLU A 95 -6.66 4.38 -8.53
C GLU A 95 -5.91 4.62 -7.22
N LEU A 96 -4.82 5.38 -7.27
CA LEU A 96 -4.12 5.82 -6.08
C LEU A 96 -4.79 7.05 -5.50
N ARG A 97 -5.06 7.00 -4.20
CA ARG A 97 -5.67 8.10 -3.46
C ARG A 97 -4.89 8.35 -2.17
N GLY A 98 -5.03 9.56 -1.65
CA GLY A 98 -4.24 10.05 -0.52
C GLY A 98 -2.78 10.32 -0.89
N GLY A 99 -1.95 10.48 0.13
CA GLY A 99 -0.53 10.76 -0.01
C GLY A 99 -0.20 12.10 -0.69
N ASN A 100 -1.05 13.10 -0.49
CA ASN A 100 -0.83 14.47 -0.96
C ASN A 100 -0.68 15.43 0.23
N ALA A 101 -0.44 16.72 -0.03
CA ALA A 101 -0.14 17.71 1.02
C ALA A 101 -1.27 17.87 2.06
N PHE A 102 -2.52 17.60 1.65
CA PHE A 102 -3.73 17.75 2.47
C PHE A 102 -4.17 16.43 3.12
N ASN A 103 -4.02 15.32 2.40
CA ASN A 103 -4.25 13.96 2.87
C ASN A 103 -2.90 13.25 2.95
N LYS A 104 -2.12 13.60 3.99
CA LYS A 104 -0.73 13.15 4.19
C LYS A 104 -0.56 11.68 4.53
N GLY A 105 -1.66 10.96 4.74
CA GLY A 105 -1.51 9.57 5.03
C GLY A 105 -2.82 8.85 5.07
N GLY A 106 -3.03 7.99 4.08
CA GLY A 106 -4.04 6.94 4.11
C GLY A 106 -4.18 6.25 5.47
N ASP A 107 -3.14 6.29 6.32
CA ASP A 107 -3.15 5.92 7.73
C ASP A 107 -4.32 6.49 8.53
N SER A 108 -4.64 7.78 8.44
CA SER A 108 -5.71 8.38 9.26
C SER A 108 -7.11 7.81 8.93
N ILE A 109 -7.41 7.66 7.64
CA ILE A 109 -8.61 6.97 7.14
C ILE A 109 -8.56 5.48 7.50
N TRP A 110 -7.39 4.86 7.39
CA TRP A 110 -7.18 3.46 7.72
C TRP A 110 -7.41 3.18 9.20
N TYR A 111 -6.87 3.99 10.10
CA TYR A 111 -7.07 3.89 11.55
C TYR A 111 -8.52 4.08 11.94
N TYR A 112 -9.22 5.02 11.30
CA TYR A 112 -10.64 5.23 11.53
C TYR A 112 -11.45 3.98 11.11
N ASN A 113 -11.23 3.49 9.90
CA ASN A 113 -11.97 2.34 9.37
C ASN A 113 -11.57 1.00 10.00
N SER A 114 -10.33 0.84 10.46
CA SER A 114 -9.86 -0.40 11.11
C SER A 114 -10.39 -0.55 12.53
N GLN A 115 -10.73 0.56 13.19
CA GLN A 115 -11.34 0.60 14.52
C GLN A 115 -12.88 0.64 14.46
N ALA A 116 -13.45 0.95 13.30
CA ALA A 116 -14.91 0.97 13.14
C ALA A 116 -15.47 -0.46 13.23
N LEU A 117 -16.47 -0.64 14.11
CA LEU A 117 -17.25 -1.88 14.15
C LEU A 117 -17.97 -2.08 12.82
N LYS A 118 -18.05 -3.33 12.37
CA LYS A 118 -18.88 -3.67 11.20
C LYS A 118 -20.33 -3.24 11.47
N PRO A 119 -21.08 -2.76 10.45
CA PRO A 119 -22.45 -2.28 10.64
C PRO A 119 -23.36 -3.27 11.37
N GLU A 120 -23.21 -4.57 11.08
CA GLU A 120 -23.94 -5.66 11.75
C GLU A 120 -23.63 -5.76 13.25
N VAL A 121 -22.36 -5.56 13.63
CA VAL A 121 -21.92 -5.58 15.02
C VAL A 121 -22.43 -4.34 15.75
N THR A 122 -22.35 -3.17 15.12
CA THR A 122 -22.92 -1.92 15.67
C THR A 122 -24.42 -2.05 15.92
N LYS A 123 -25.15 -2.67 14.99
CA LYS A 123 -26.59 -2.93 15.15
C LYS A 123 -26.86 -3.82 16.36
N LYS A 124 -26.11 -4.93 16.49
CA LYS A 124 -26.24 -5.85 17.62
C LYS A 124 -25.87 -5.19 18.96
N CYS A 125 -24.85 -4.33 18.99
CA CYS A 125 -24.52 -3.55 20.19
C CYS A 125 -25.68 -2.66 20.63
N ARG A 126 -26.34 -1.94 19.70
CA ARG A 126 -27.53 -1.13 20.01
C ARG A 126 -28.72 -1.95 20.49
N GLU A 127 -28.92 -3.15 19.93
CA GLU A 127 -29.98 -4.06 20.39
C GLU A 127 -29.73 -4.56 21.83
N MET A 128 -28.47 -4.63 22.25
CA MET A 128 -28.06 -5.02 23.60
C MET A 128 -27.92 -3.84 24.57
N GLU A 129 -28.01 -2.58 24.11
CA GLU A 129 -27.93 -1.41 24.96
C GLU A 129 -29.14 -1.38 25.90
N ILE A 130 -28.87 -1.59 27.19
CA ILE A 130 -29.88 -1.40 28.24
C ILE A 130 -30.05 0.10 28.41
N VAL A 131 -31.16 0.64 27.92
CA VAL A 131 -31.53 2.04 28.17
C VAL A 131 -32.03 2.13 29.62
N PRO A 132 -31.34 2.88 30.51
CA PRO A 132 -31.82 3.08 31.87
C PRO A 132 -33.16 3.80 31.81
N PHE A 133 -34.17 3.24 32.46
CA PHE A 133 -35.45 3.92 32.63
C PHE A 133 -35.31 4.95 33.75
N ASP A 134 -35.18 6.22 33.38
CA ASP A 134 -35.11 7.32 34.34
C ASP A 134 -36.53 7.60 34.84
N ASN A 135 -36.85 7.10 36.04
CA ASN A 135 -38.15 7.33 36.64
C ASN A 135 -38.14 8.75 37.26
N PRO A 136 -39.01 9.69 36.82
CA PRO A 136 -39.06 11.02 37.42
C PRO A 136 -39.41 10.92 38.92
N PRO A 137 -38.88 11.85 39.74
CA PRO A 137 -39.00 11.81 41.20
C PRO A 137 -40.43 11.90 41.71
#